data_AF-A0A3N5KF84-F1
#
_entry.id   AF-A0A3N5KF84-F1
#
_cell.length_a   1.000
_cell.length_b   1.000
_cell.length_c   1.000
_cell.angle_alpha   90.00
_cell.angle_beta   90.00
_cell.angle_gamma   90.00
#
_symmetry.space_group_name_H-M   'P 1'
#
loop_
_entity.id
_entity.type
_entity.pdbx_description
1 polymer ?
#
loop_
_entity_poly.entity_id
_entity_poly.type
_entity_poly.pdbx_seq_one_letter_code
_entity_poly.pdbx_strand_id
1 'polypeptide(L)'
;MGDGRHIRRGGAMAAGALRFLNRLEETVALFFFLLMSLFVFLQLVFRFLLNNPLFFAEEISRYAYVWITFVGLSLATKNREHIRVNALVQQLPVALQRRMDLAVHVASLLLLLWLTYLGFRFMGFSKMSISPALEMPMNIVYLSLPLGCLLGAIRLAAGVWGGQAGSESR
;
A
#
# COMPACT_ATOMS: atom_id res chain seq x y z
N MET A 1 -10.13 5.18 41.73
CA MET A 1 -9.15 4.07 41.60
C MET A 1 -9.76 2.94 40.78
N GLY A 2 -10.23 3.27 39.57
CA GLY A 2 -10.96 2.37 38.68
C GLY A 2 -10.40 2.47 37.27
N ASP A 3 -9.95 1.32 36.79
CA ASP A 3 -9.94 0.92 35.39
C ASP A 3 -9.04 1.62 34.36
N GLY A 4 -7.73 1.33 34.44
CA GLY A 4 -6.81 1.42 33.29
C GLY A 4 -6.67 0.11 32.50
N ARG A 5 -7.53 -0.90 32.73
CA ARG A 5 -7.40 -2.25 32.14
C ARG A 5 -8.15 -2.40 30.81
N HIS A 6 -9.22 -1.63 30.59
CA HIS A 6 -9.96 -1.67 29.33
C HIS A 6 -9.20 -1.04 28.13
N ILE A 7 -8.39 0.00 28.37
CA ILE A 7 -7.62 0.67 27.30
C ILE A 7 -6.48 -0.22 26.77
N ARG A 8 -5.88 -1.08 27.62
CA ARG A 8 -4.80 -2.01 27.21
C ARG A 8 -5.28 -3.22 26.40
N ARG A 9 -6.53 -3.68 26.60
CA ARG A 9 -7.10 -4.84 25.87
C ARG A 9 -7.45 -4.51 24.41
N GLY A 10 -7.99 -3.31 24.14
CA GLY A 10 -8.26 -2.85 22.78
C GLY A 10 -7.00 -2.73 21.92
N GLY A 11 -5.89 -2.26 22.52
CA GLY A 11 -4.60 -2.17 21.85
C GLY A 11 -3.99 -3.52 21.46
N ALA A 12 -4.21 -4.57 22.27
CA ALA A 12 -3.67 -5.91 22.00
C ALA A 12 -4.37 -6.60 20.81
N MET A 13 -5.70 -6.45 20.70
CA MET A 13 -6.45 -6.96 19.53
C MET A 13 -6.11 -6.18 18.25
N ALA A 14 -6.03 -4.85 18.32
CA ALA A 14 -5.62 -4.01 17.19
C ALA A 14 -4.19 -4.35 16.71
N ALA A 15 -3.25 -4.57 17.64
CA ALA A 15 -1.90 -5.00 17.32
C ALA A 15 -1.86 -6.42 16.71
N GLY A 16 -2.75 -7.33 17.13
CA GLY A 16 -2.93 -8.63 16.51
C GLY A 16 -3.38 -8.52 15.05
N ALA A 17 -4.45 -7.75 14.81
CA ALA A 17 -5.01 -7.54 13.48
C ALA A 17 -4.02 -6.88 12.51
N LEU A 18 -3.27 -5.86 12.96
CA LEU A 18 -2.25 -5.20 12.14
C LEU A 18 -1.10 -6.14 11.78
N ARG A 19 -0.68 -7.02 12.69
CA ARG A 19 0.35 -8.03 12.40
C ARG A 19 -0.12 -9.06 11.39
N PHE A 20 -1.37 -9.51 11.50
CA PHE A 20 -1.98 -10.40 10.51
C PHE A 20 -2.07 -9.73 9.14
N LEU A 21 -2.55 -8.49 9.08
CA LEU A 21 -2.64 -7.72 7.84
C LEU A 21 -1.27 -7.52 7.19
N ASN A 22 -0.24 -7.21 7.98
CA ASN A 22 1.13 -7.07 7.47
C ASN A 22 1.64 -8.38 6.85
N ARG A 23 1.41 -9.53 7.51
CA ARG A 23 1.79 -10.82 6.96
C ARG A 23 1.04 -11.16 5.68
N LEU A 24 -0.24 -10.81 5.60
CA LEU A 24 -1.02 -10.96 4.37
C LEU A 24 -0.47 -10.11 3.24
N GLU A 25 -0.23 -8.82 3.47
CA GLU A 25 0.34 -7.90 2.45
C GLU A 25 1.72 -8.36 1.98
N GLU A 26 2.61 -8.76 2.89
CA GLU A 26 3.93 -9.31 2.55
C GLU A 26 3.81 -10.58 1.71
N THR A 27 2.90 -11.50 2.07
CA THR A 27 2.67 -12.74 1.32
C THR A 27 2.13 -12.45 -0.08
N VAL A 28 1.16 -11.54 -0.19
CA VAL A 28 0.57 -11.12 -1.47
C VAL A 28 1.61 -10.43 -2.35
N ALA A 29 2.40 -9.51 -1.79
CA ALA A 29 3.47 -8.83 -2.51
C ALA A 29 4.53 -9.81 -3.02
N LEU A 30 4.97 -10.76 -2.17
CA LEU A 30 5.93 -11.79 -2.57
C LEU A 30 5.37 -12.71 -3.66
N PHE A 31 4.11 -13.11 -3.55
CA PHE A 31 3.44 -13.92 -4.57
C PHE A 31 3.44 -13.21 -5.93
N PHE A 32 2.98 -11.96 -6.00
CA PHE A 32 2.98 -11.21 -7.25
C PHE A 32 4.38 -10.89 -7.76
N PHE A 33 5.35 -10.67 -6.87
CA PHE A 33 6.75 -10.46 -7.26
C PHE A 33 7.35 -11.69 -7.94
N LEU A 34 7.15 -12.87 -7.34
CA LEU A 34 7.59 -14.13 -7.94
C LEU A 34 6.88 -14.41 -9.26
N LEU A 35 5.58 -14.13 -9.33
CA LEU A 35 4.80 -14.26 -10.57
C LEU A 35 5.38 -13.36 -11.67
N MET A 36 5.55 -12.06 -11.39
CA MET A 36 6.16 -11.12 -12.33
C MET A 36 7.55 -11.59 -12.77
N SER A 37 8.42 -11.93 -11.82
CA SER A 37 9.78 -12.37 -12.10
C SER A 37 9.82 -13.60 -13.00
N LEU A 38 8.96 -14.58 -12.74
CA LEU A 38 8.84 -15.79 -13.55
C LEU A 38 8.39 -15.46 -14.99
N PHE A 39 7.34 -14.65 -15.15
CA PHE A 39 6.82 -14.31 -16.48
C PHE A 39 7.77 -13.44 -17.29
N VAL A 40 8.47 -12.49 -16.65
CA VAL A 40 9.54 -11.72 -17.31
C VAL A 40 10.67 -12.66 -17.74
N PHE A 41 11.07 -13.60 -16.88
CA PHE A 41 12.09 -14.58 -17.24
C PHE A 41 11.67 -15.46 -18.43
N LEU A 42 10.45 -16.00 -18.41
CA LEU A 42 9.90 -16.78 -19.53
C LEU A 42 9.85 -15.94 -20.81
N GLN A 43 9.45 -14.67 -20.72
CA GLN A 43 9.42 -13.77 -21.87
C GLN A 43 10.81 -13.61 -22.49
N LEU A 44 11.86 -13.46 -21.68
CA LEU A 44 13.24 -13.39 -22.17
C LEU A 44 13.68 -14.71 -22.81
N VAL A 45 13.40 -15.86 -22.17
CA VAL A 45 13.74 -17.18 -22.71
C VAL A 45 13.08 -17.41 -24.07
N PHE A 46 11.77 -17.19 -24.16
CA PHE A 46 11.01 -17.41 -25.39
C PHE A 46 11.40 -16.42 -26.51
N ARG A 47 11.70 -15.17 -26.14
CA ARG A 47 12.13 -14.17 -27.10
C ARG A 47 13.52 -14.44 -27.66
N PHE A 48 14.48 -14.80 -26.81
CA PHE A 48 15.88 -14.92 -27.21
C PHE A 48 16.30 -16.33 -27.65
N LEU A 49 15.72 -17.39 -27.07
CA LEU A 49 16.04 -18.78 -27.45
C LEU A 49 15.08 -19.34 -28.49
N LEU A 50 13.79 -19.01 -28.41
CA LEU A 50 12.74 -19.62 -29.24
C LEU A 50 12.27 -18.72 -30.39
N ASN A 51 12.78 -17.48 -30.49
CA ASN A 51 12.37 -16.46 -31.46
C ASN A 51 10.85 -16.26 -31.55
N ASN A 52 10.09 -16.60 -30.50
CA ASN A 52 8.64 -16.50 -30.45
C ASN A 52 8.21 -15.78 -29.16
N PRO A 53 7.91 -14.48 -29.21
CA PRO A 53 7.60 -13.72 -28.01
C PRO A 53 6.22 -14.08 -27.44
N LEU A 54 6.17 -14.38 -26.14
CA LEU A 54 4.92 -14.61 -25.41
C LEU A 54 4.21 -13.29 -25.13
N PHE A 55 3.22 -12.93 -25.95
CA PHE A 55 2.47 -11.66 -25.82
C PHE A 55 1.69 -11.55 -24.49
N PHE A 56 1.17 -12.66 -23.96
CA PHE A 56 0.44 -12.66 -22.69
C PHE A 56 1.35 -12.50 -21.46
N ALA A 57 2.63 -12.87 -21.57
CA ALA A 57 3.58 -12.77 -20.46
C ALA A 57 3.84 -11.31 -20.06
N GLU A 58 3.82 -10.40 -21.04
CA GLU A 58 3.93 -8.96 -20.80
C GLU A 58 2.73 -8.43 -20.00
N GLU A 59 1.51 -8.83 -20.37
CA GLU A 59 0.29 -8.41 -19.67
C GLU A 59 0.28 -8.91 -18.22
N ILE A 60 0.60 -10.18 -17.98
CA ILE A 60 0.64 -10.76 -16.62
C ILE A 60 1.68 -10.04 -15.76
N SER A 61 2.88 -9.81 -16.31
CA SER A 61 3.96 -9.11 -15.59
C SER A 61 3.54 -7.70 -15.21
N ARG A 62 2.87 -6.98 -16.12
CA ARG A 62 2.33 -5.64 -15.87
C ARG A 62 1.24 -5.65 -14.79
N TYR A 63 0.34 -6.62 -14.82
CA TYR A 63 -0.72 -6.72 -13.80
C TYR A 63 -0.14 -7.07 -12.42
N ALA A 64 0.82 -8.00 -12.37
CA ALA A 64 1.53 -8.32 -11.14
C ALA A 64 2.28 -7.10 -10.58
N TYR A 65 2.96 -6.32 -11.43
CA TYR A 65 3.63 -5.08 -11.04
C TYR A 65 2.67 -4.04 -10.43
N VAL A 66 1.48 -3.88 -11.01
CA VAL A 66 0.45 -2.98 -10.49
C VAL A 66 0.03 -3.40 -9.07
N TRP A 67 -0.20 -4.69 -8.84
CA TRP A 67 -0.50 -5.22 -7.50
C TRP A 67 0.63 -4.96 -6.50
N ILE A 68 1.88 -5.21 -6.88
CA ILE A 68 3.05 -4.95 -6.02
C ILE A 68 3.14 -3.46 -5.67
N THR A 69 2.90 -2.58 -6.63
CA THR A 69 3.01 -1.12 -6.43
C THR A 69 2.03 -0.64 -5.35
N PHE A 70 0.77 -1.08 -5.40
CA PHE A 70 -0.24 -0.63 -4.45
C PHE A 70 -0.17 -1.33 -3.09
N VAL A 71 0.17 -2.61 -3.06
CA VAL A 71 0.45 -3.31 -1.79
C VAL A 71 1.71 -2.73 -1.14
N GLY A 72 2.73 -2.44 -1.94
CA GLY A 72 3.96 -1.75 -1.54
C GLY A 72 3.70 -0.35 -0.98
N LEU A 73 2.75 0.41 -1.56
CA LEU A 73 2.33 1.71 -1.05
C LEU A 73 1.77 1.62 0.39
N SER A 74 0.90 0.63 0.66
CA SER A 74 0.38 0.36 2.02
C SER A 74 1.50 -0.04 3.00
N LEU A 75 2.44 -0.85 2.53
CA LEU A 75 3.63 -1.24 3.29
C LEU A 75 4.56 -0.05 3.60
N ALA A 76 4.85 0.81 2.63
CA ALA A 76 5.69 1.99 2.80
C ALA A 76 5.09 3.01 3.78
N THR A 77 3.75 3.12 3.79
CA THR A 77 3.02 4.00 4.71
C THR A 77 3.28 3.66 6.19
N LYS A 78 3.59 2.39 6.52
CA LYS A 78 3.97 1.95 7.88
C LYS A 78 5.29 2.53 8.34
N ASN A 79 6.28 2.62 7.45
CA ASN A 79 7.61 3.10 7.81
C ASN A 79 7.67 4.63 7.99
N ARG A 80 6.53 5.34 7.82
CA ARG A 80 6.47 6.81 7.80
C ARG A 80 7.50 7.40 6.84
N GLU A 81 7.78 6.69 5.74
CA GLU A 81 8.70 7.13 4.69
C GLU A 81 8.11 8.20 3.77
N HIS A 82 7.02 8.85 4.18
CA HIS A 82 6.75 10.19 3.68
C HIS A 82 7.99 11.01 4.00
N ILE A 83 8.85 11.23 3.00
CA ILE A 83 10.18 11.80 3.11
C ILE A 83 10.06 13.07 3.96
N ARG A 84 10.28 12.91 5.26
CA ARG A 84 10.37 14.04 6.16
C ARG A 84 11.66 14.66 5.73
N VAL A 85 11.59 15.88 5.22
CA VAL A 85 12.78 16.71 5.04
C VAL A 85 13.26 17.06 6.44
N ASN A 86 13.81 16.07 7.14
CA ASN A 86 14.21 16.15 8.54
C ASN A 86 15.21 17.29 8.71
N ALA A 87 16.05 17.54 7.71
CA ALA A 87 17.00 18.66 7.69
C ALA A 87 16.31 20.04 7.83
N LEU A 88 15.15 20.25 7.21
CA LEU A 88 14.43 21.52 7.28
C LEU A 88 13.55 21.57 8.54
N VAL A 89 12.88 20.46 8.88
CA VAL A 89 11.97 20.35 10.03
C VAL A 89 12.73 20.48 11.37
N GLN A 90 13.94 19.94 11.48
CA GLN A 90 14.74 20.00 12.72
C GLN A 90 15.22 21.41 13.08
N GLN A 91 15.24 22.35 12.12
CA GLN A 91 15.61 23.75 12.37
C GLN A 91 14.45 24.59 12.92
N LEU A 92 13.22 24.07 12.92
CA LEU A 92 12.03 24.79 13.38
C LEU A 92 11.76 24.57 14.88
N PRO A 93 11.06 25.50 15.56
CA PRO A 93 10.62 25.33 16.94
C PRO A 93 9.71 24.10 17.10
N VAL A 94 9.80 23.42 18.25
CA VAL A 94 9.06 22.17 18.55
C VAL A 94 7.55 22.29 18.30
N ALA A 95 6.95 23.46 18.58
CA ALA A 95 5.53 23.71 18.33
C ALA A 95 5.17 23.67 16.83
N LEU A 96 6.05 24.16 15.97
CA LEU A 96 5.83 24.20 14.53
C LEU A 96 6.13 22.85 13.89
N GLN A 97 7.13 22.11 14.39
CA GLN A 97 7.38 20.71 14.00
C GLN A 97 6.13 19.84 14.22
N ARG A 98 5.49 19.94 15.40
CA ARG A 98 4.26 19.18 15.69
C ARG A 98 3.10 19.55 14.77
N ARG A 99 2.95 20.84 14.42
CA ARG A 99 1.91 21.30 13.48
C ARG A 99 2.17 20.80 12.06
N MET A 100 3.41 20.83 11.59
CA MET A 100 3.79 20.29 10.29
C MET A 100 3.59 18.78 10.22
N ASP A 101 3.99 18.05 11.26
CA ASP A 101 3.75 16.61 11.36
C ASP A 101 2.26 16.30 11.28
N LEU A 102 1.42 17.02 12.03
CA LEU A 102 -0.04 16.86 11.97
C LEU A 102 -0.58 17.17 10.57
N ALA A 103 -0.15 18.26 9.95
CA ALA A 103 -0.57 18.65 8.61
C ALA A 103 -0.22 17.59 7.56
N VAL A 104 0.99 17.02 7.60
CA VAL A 104 1.41 15.93 6.71
C VAL A 104 0.57 14.67 6.93
N HIS A 105 0.28 14.30 8.18
CA HIS A 105 -0.58 13.14 8.45
C HIS A 105 -2.00 13.33 7.90
N VAL A 106 -2.60 14.51 8.13
CA VAL A 106 -3.94 14.83 7.62
C VAL A 106 -3.94 14.85 6.09
N ALA A 107 -2.94 15.49 5.47
CA ALA A 107 -2.81 15.54 4.02
C ALA A 107 -2.65 14.14 3.40
N SER A 108 -1.78 13.29 3.96
CA SER A 108 -1.61 11.90 3.52
C SER A 108 -2.91 11.10 3.66
N LEU A 109 -3.62 11.25 4.77
CA LEU A 109 -4.90 10.55 4.99
C LEU A 109 -5.95 10.98 3.96
N LEU A 110 -6.10 12.29 3.74
CA LEU A 110 -7.03 12.83 2.75
C LEU A 110 -6.68 12.37 1.34
N LEU A 111 -5.38 12.38 0.99
CA LEU A 111 -4.90 11.90 -0.30
C LEU A 111 -5.25 10.42 -0.52
N LEU A 112 -4.99 9.55 0.47
CA LEU A 112 -5.31 8.12 0.36
C LEU A 112 -6.81 7.86 0.24
N LEU A 113 -7.65 8.60 0.98
CA LEU A 113 -9.10 8.51 0.87
C LEU A 113 -9.59 9.00 -0.50
N TRP A 114 -9.03 10.10 -1.00
CA TRP A 114 -9.34 10.64 -2.32
C TRP A 114 -8.96 9.65 -3.43
N LEU A 115 -7.77 9.06 -3.37
CA LEU A 115 -7.32 8.04 -4.32
C LEU A 115 -8.19 6.78 -4.26
N THR A 116 -8.64 6.39 -3.07
CA THR A 116 -9.58 5.28 -2.90
C THR A 116 -10.91 5.57 -3.61
N TYR A 117 -11.49 6.76 -3.38
CA TYR A 117 -12.72 7.19 -4.05
C TYR A 117 -12.55 7.24 -5.58
N LEU A 118 -11.43 7.81 -6.05
CA LEU A 118 -11.13 7.87 -7.47
C LEU A 118 -11.00 6.46 -8.07
N GLY A 119 -10.33 5.53 -7.37
CA GLY A 119 -10.20 4.13 -7.78
C GLY A 119 -11.55 3.42 -7.92
N PHE A 120 -12.47 3.61 -6.98
CA PHE A 120 -13.85 3.10 -7.09
C PHE A 120 -14.60 3.69 -8.28
N ARG A 121 -14.46 5.00 -8.53
CA ARG A 121 -15.08 5.66 -9.69
C ARG A 121 -14.49 5.14 -11.00
N PHE A 122 -13.17 4.88 -11.04
CA PHE A 122 -12.48 4.37 -12.22
C PHE A 122 -12.90 2.95 -12.58
N MET A 123 -13.17 2.09 -11.58
CA MET A 123 -13.77 0.77 -11.81
C MET A 123 -15.18 0.86 -12.42
N GLY A 124 -15.95 1.89 -12.05
CA GLY A 124 -17.26 2.16 -12.64
C GLY A 124 -17.20 2.47 -14.14
N PHE A 125 -16.17 3.17 -14.59
CA PHE A 125 -15.93 3.47 -16.01
C PHE A 125 -15.26 2.31 -16.77
N SER A 126 -14.43 1.50 -16.10
CA SER A 126 -13.64 0.41 -16.72
C SER A 126 -14.42 -0.88 -17.01
N LYS A 127 -15.73 -0.95 -16.70
CA LYS A 127 -16.57 -2.12 -17.05
C LYS A 127 -16.62 -2.42 -18.57
N MET A 128 -16.13 -1.51 -19.40
CA MET A 128 -16.12 -1.60 -20.87
C MET A 128 -14.75 -2.02 -21.45
N SER A 129 -13.73 -2.29 -20.63
CA SER A 129 -12.35 -2.55 -21.11
C SER A 129 -11.88 -3.96 -20.76
N ILE A 130 -11.77 -4.80 -21.79
CA ILE A 130 -11.25 -6.17 -21.73
C ILE A 130 -9.78 -6.13 -22.15
N SER A 131 -8.90 -6.91 -21.49
CA SER A 131 -7.49 -6.97 -21.90
C SER A 131 -7.35 -7.62 -23.28
N PRO A 132 -6.59 -7.04 -24.22
CA PRO A 132 -6.53 -7.53 -25.60
C PRO A 132 -5.85 -8.90 -25.76
N ALA A 133 -4.93 -9.32 -24.87
CA ALA A 133 -4.29 -10.63 -24.99
C ALA A 133 -4.91 -11.73 -24.11
N LEU A 134 -5.35 -11.40 -22.89
CA LEU A 134 -5.89 -12.38 -21.93
C LEU A 134 -7.43 -12.42 -21.85
N GLU A 135 -8.10 -11.51 -22.55
CA GLU A 135 -9.55 -11.28 -22.44
C GLU A 135 -10.08 -11.17 -21.01
N MET A 136 -9.21 -10.82 -20.05
CA MET A 136 -9.57 -10.75 -18.64
C MET A 136 -10.23 -9.41 -18.31
N PRO A 137 -11.21 -9.41 -17.39
CA PRO A 137 -11.81 -8.17 -16.90
C PRO A 137 -10.78 -7.38 -16.10
N MET A 138 -10.42 -6.20 -16.60
CA MET A 138 -9.43 -5.30 -15.98
C MET A 138 -9.82 -4.84 -14.56
N ASN A 139 -11.07 -5.07 -14.17
CA ASN A 139 -11.59 -4.81 -12.82
C ASN A 139 -10.74 -5.43 -11.71
N ILE A 140 -10.16 -6.63 -11.92
CA ILE A 140 -9.32 -7.29 -10.90
C ILE A 140 -8.02 -6.52 -10.70
N VAL A 141 -7.42 -6.03 -11.79
CA VAL A 141 -6.17 -5.26 -11.75
C VAL A 141 -6.43 -3.89 -11.12
N TYR A 142 -7.52 -3.22 -11.50
CA TYR A 142 -7.87 -1.91 -10.95
C TYR A 142 -8.31 -1.94 -9.49
N LEU A 143 -8.75 -3.09 -8.98
CA LEU A 143 -9.10 -3.25 -7.56
C LEU A 143 -7.88 -3.07 -6.63
N SER A 144 -6.66 -3.32 -7.13
CA SER A 144 -5.43 -3.14 -6.36
C SER A 144 -5.23 -1.70 -5.87
N LEU A 145 -5.63 -0.69 -6.65
CA LEU A 145 -5.55 0.74 -6.32
C LEU A 145 -6.39 1.10 -5.08
N PRO A 146 -7.74 0.95 -5.08
CA PRO A 146 -8.55 1.27 -3.92
C PRO A 146 -8.22 0.37 -2.72
N LEU A 147 -7.85 -0.90 -2.94
CA LEU A 147 -7.41 -1.78 -1.84
C LEU A 147 -6.13 -1.27 -1.18
N GLY A 148 -5.07 -0.99 -1.94
CA GLY A 148 -3.81 -0.51 -1.39
C GLY A 148 -3.95 0.83 -0.67
N CYS A 149 -4.71 1.77 -1.25
CA CYS A 149 -4.96 3.07 -0.62
C CYS A 149 -5.82 2.96 0.65
N LEU A 150 -6.84 2.11 0.65
CA LEU A 150 -7.69 1.88 1.82
C LEU A 150 -6.89 1.24 2.97
N LEU A 151 -6.07 0.23 2.66
CA LEU A 151 -5.19 -0.41 3.64
C LEU A 151 -4.16 0.57 4.23
N GLY A 152 -3.57 1.43 3.39
CA GLY A 152 -2.69 2.52 3.82
C GLY A 152 -3.41 3.52 4.73
N ALA A 153 -4.65 3.89 4.41
CA ALA A 153 -5.46 4.82 5.22
C ALA A 153 -5.80 4.22 6.60
N ILE A 154 -6.19 2.94 6.64
CA ILE A 154 -6.43 2.20 7.90
C ILE A 154 -5.16 2.17 8.75
N ARG A 155 -4.00 1.94 8.12
CA ARG A 155 -2.70 1.94 8.82
C ARG A 155 -2.33 3.30 9.38
N LEU A 156 -2.52 4.38 8.62
CA LEU A 156 -2.29 5.74 9.13
C LEU A 156 -3.19 6.03 10.33
N ALA A 157 -4.49 5.71 10.22
CA ALA A 157 -5.43 5.90 11.32
C ALA A 157 -5.06 5.08 12.56
N ALA A 158 -4.65 3.82 12.39
CA ALA A 158 -4.20 2.96 13.47
C ALA A 158 -2.87 3.44 14.10
N GLY A 159 -1.97 3.99 13.29
CA GLY A 159 -0.71 4.59 13.73
C GLY A 159 -0.90 5.85 14.58
N VAL A 160 -1.95 6.63 14.32
CA VAL A 160 -2.35 7.76 15.19
C VAL A 160 -2.86 7.25 16.53
N TRP A 161 -3.64 6.16 16.54
CA TRP A 161 -4.22 5.59 17.76
C TRP A 161 -3.19 4.87 18.65
N GLY A 162 -2.19 4.22 18.06
CA GLY A 162 -1.08 3.57 18.79
C GLY A 162 0.06 4.51 19.18
N GLY A 163 0.10 5.72 18.60
CA GLY A 163 1.23 6.64 18.63
C GLY A 163 1.09 7.81 19.60
N GLN A 164 0.77 7.56 20.87
CA GLN A 164 1.19 8.40 22.01
C GLN A 164 2.02 7.62 23.05
N ALA A 165 2.39 6.34 22.78
CA ALA A 165 2.96 5.46 23.82
C ALA A 165 4.43 5.04 23.61
N GLY A 166 5.21 5.67 22.71
CA GLY A 166 6.55 5.10 22.43
C GLY A 166 7.60 5.91 21.68
N SER A 167 7.59 7.24 21.68
CA SER A 167 8.73 8.01 21.11
C SER A 167 9.33 9.06 22.06
N GLU A 168 9.24 8.83 23.37
CA GLU A 168 10.17 9.36 24.38
C GLU A 168 11.06 8.19 24.85
N SER A 169 12.02 7.80 24.02
CA SER A 169 13.26 7.10 24.42
C SER A 169 14.05 6.69 23.18
N ARG A 170 14.57 7.70 22.46
CA ARG A 170 15.89 7.63 21.83
C ARG A 170 16.35 9.02 21.45
#